data_AF-A0A1A6HKN8-F1
#
_entry.id   AF-A0A1A6HKN8-F1
#
_cell.length_a   1.000
_cell.length_b   1.000
_cell.length_c   1.000
_cell.angle_alpha   90.00
_cell.angle_beta   90.00
_cell.angle_gamma   90.00
#
_symmetry.space_group_name_H-M   'P 1'
#
loop_
_entity.id
_entity.type
_entity.pdbx_description
1 polymer ?
#
loop_
_entity_poly.entity_id
_entity_poly.type
_entity_poly.pdbx_seq_one_letter_code
_entity_poly.pdbx_strand_id
1 'polypeptide(L)'
;MKKRRNWHRHDYTEVDDGSKPVQAGTRAFVKELRSRVFPSADEIIVKMHGSQLTQRYLEKHGFDVPIMVPKLDDLGLRLPSPAFSVMDVERYVGGDKVIDVIDVARQADSKMTLHNYVKYFMNPNRPKVLNVISLEFSDT
;
A
#
# COMPACT_ATOMS: atom_id res chain seq x y z
N MET A 1 -24.91 14.33 -4.76
CA MET A 1 -23.54 14.22 -4.19
C MET A 1 -23.46 15.06 -2.92
N LYS A 2 -22.85 14.55 -1.84
CA LYS A 2 -22.56 15.36 -0.64
C LYS A 2 -21.51 16.45 -0.98
N LYS A 3 -21.63 17.65 -0.41
CA LYS A 3 -20.70 18.76 -0.65
C LYS A 3 -19.48 18.67 0.28
N ARG A 4 -18.27 18.70 -0.28
CA ARG A 4 -17.03 18.77 0.51
C ARG A 4 -16.88 20.13 1.19
N ARG A 5 -16.58 20.12 2.48
CA ARG A 5 -16.39 21.29 3.34
C ARG A 5 -15.05 21.28 4.07
N ASN A 6 -14.39 20.12 4.21
CA ASN A 6 -13.07 20.02 4.83
C ASN A 6 -12.15 19.00 4.11
N TRP A 7 -10.88 18.97 4.54
CA TRP A 7 -9.82 18.09 4.01
C TRP A 7 -9.09 17.25 5.07
N HIS A 8 -9.52 17.33 6.33
CA HIS A 8 -8.84 16.75 7.48
C HIS A 8 -9.69 15.72 8.25
N ARG A 9 -10.96 15.52 7.85
CA ARG A 9 -11.90 14.58 8.47
C ARG A 9 -12.30 13.47 7.50
N HIS A 10 -12.67 12.32 8.05
CA HIS A 10 -13.25 11.18 7.32
C HIS A 10 -14.61 11.55 6.74
N ASP A 11 -15.45 12.22 7.53
CA ASP A 11 -16.63 12.90 7.01
C ASP A 11 -16.25 14.28 6.48
N TYR A 12 -16.06 14.32 5.16
CA TYR A 12 -15.70 15.54 4.43
C TYR A 12 -16.80 16.61 4.41
N THR A 13 -17.99 16.35 4.99
CA THR A 13 -19.08 17.31 5.11
C THR A 13 -19.10 18.09 6.42
N GLU A 14 -18.28 17.67 7.40
CA GLU A 14 -18.09 18.43 8.65
C GLU A 14 -17.55 19.84 8.35
N VAL A 15 -17.90 20.80 9.20
CA VAL A 15 -17.44 22.18 9.10
C VAL A 15 -15.93 22.25 9.38
N ASP A 16 -15.23 23.10 8.64
CA ASP A 16 -13.80 23.36 8.80
C ASP A 16 -13.57 24.57 9.73
N ASP A 17 -13.90 24.40 11.02
CA ASP A 17 -13.82 25.45 12.05
C ASP A 17 -12.60 25.30 12.99
N GLY A 18 -11.74 24.31 12.73
CA GLY A 18 -10.56 24.01 13.53
C GLY A 18 -10.85 23.29 14.86
N SER A 19 -12.11 22.93 15.15
CA SER A 19 -12.48 22.28 16.42
C SER A 19 -12.05 20.81 16.50
N LYS A 20 -11.90 20.13 15.36
CA LYS A 20 -11.63 18.70 15.28
C LYS A 20 -10.22 18.40 14.78
N PRO A 21 -9.55 17.37 15.33
CA PRO A 21 -8.21 17.01 14.90
C PRO A 21 -8.20 16.37 13.50
N VAL A 22 -7.03 16.36 12.88
CA VAL A 22 -6.77 15.67 11.60
C VAL A 22 -6.91 14.15 11.79
N GLN A 23 -7.59 13.47 10.87
CA GLN A 23 -7.79 12.02 10.89
C GLN A 23 -6.90 11.29 9.87
N ALA A 24 -6.48 10.09 10.21
CA ALA A 24 -5.60 9.25 9.39
C ALA A 24 -6.16 9.01 7.97
N GLY A 25 -5.27 9.00 6.99
CA GLY A 25 -5.59 8.76 5.57
C GLY A 25 -6.18 9.97 4.82
N THR A 26 -6.56 11.04 5.53
CA THR A 26 -7.06 12.28 4.89
C THR A 26 -5.96 13.04 4.16
N ARG A 27 -6.35 13.98 3.30
CA ARG A 27 -5.40 14.81 2.54
C ARG A 27 -4.49 15.61 3.47
N ALA A 28 -5.05 16.20 4.53
CA ALA A 28 -4.27 16.94 5.53
C ALA A 28 -3.27 16.01 6.25
N PHE A 29 -3.73 14.83 6.67
CA PHE A 29 -2.86 13.84 7.31
C PHE A 29 -1.68 13.44 6.44
N VAL A 30 -1.90 13.13 5.16
CA VAL A 30 -0.82 12.74 4.24
C VAL A 30 0.16 13.88 4.03
N LYS A 31 -0.31 15.14 3.99
CA LYS A 31 0.56 16.32 3.89
C LYS A 31 1.45 16.45 5.13
N GLU A 32 0.87 16.33 6.32
CA GLU A 32 1.61 16.40 7.59
C GLU A 32 2.61 15.25 7.72
N LEU A 33 2.19 14.02 7.40
CA LEU A 33 3.03 12.83 7.43
C LEU A 33 4.26 12.98 6.52
N ARG A 34 4.09 13.55 5.32
CA ARG A 34 5.19 13.81 4.37
C ARG A 34 6.17 14.87 4.85
N SER A 35 5.74 15.79 5.72
CA SER A 35 6.60 16.83 6.30
C SER A 35 7.28 16.42 7.61
N ARG A 36 6.90 15.28 8.19
CA ARG A 36 7.51 14.80 9.43
C ARG A 36 8.94 14.32 9.17
N VAL A 37 9.81 14.60 10.13
CA VAL A 37 11.17 14.08 10.18
C VAL A 37 11.15 12.85 11.07
N PHE A 38 11.58 11.71 10.52
CA PHE A 38 11.79 10.47 11.25
C PHE A 38 13.28 10.11 11.18
N PRO A 39 13.86 9.46 12.21
CA PRO A 39 15.19 8.88 12.10
C PRO A 39 15.24 7.88 10.94
N SER A 40 16.41 7.75 10.31
CA SER A 40 16.53 6.83 9.17
C SER A 40 16.45 5.39 9.66
N ALA A 41 15.76 4.54 8.91
CA ALA A 41 15.80 3.10 9.14
C ALA A 41 17.23 2.54 8.97
N ASP A 42 18.13 3.24 8.27
CA ASP A 42 19.55 2.87 8.15
C ASP A 42 20.26 2.69 9.50
N GLU A 43 19.73 3.29 10.58
CA GLU A 43 20.25 3.14 11.94
C GLU A 43 20.00 1.74 12.54
N ILE A 44 19.01 1.00 12.03
CA ILE A 44 18.56 -0.28 12.61
C ILE A 44 18.53 -1.45 11.62
N ILE A 45 18.42 -1.19 10.31
CA ILE A 45 18.28 -2.27 9.33
C ILE A 45 19.63 -2.93 9.03
N VAL A 46 19.57 -4.23 8.76
CA VAL A 46 20.73 -4.96 8.22
C VAL A 46 20.59 -5.05 6.70
N LYS A 47 21.58 -4.52 5.98
CA LYS A 47 21.67 -4.64 4.51
C LYS A 47 22.57 -5.82 4.13
N MET A 48 22.09 -6.70 3.27
CA MET A 48 22.86 -7.88 2.83
C MET A 48 22.53 -8.31 1.40
N HIS A 49 23.35 -9.20 0.84
CA HIS A 49 23.07 -9.91 -0.40
C HIS A 49 22.14 -11.12 -0.15
N GLY A 50 21.37 -11.54 -1.16
CA GLY A 50 20.44 -12.66 -1.01
C GLY A 50 21.13 -13.96 -0.55
N SER A 51 22.32 -14.25 -1.08
CA SER A 51 23.11 -15.44 -0.72
C SER A 51 23.57 -15.46 0.74
N GLN A 52 23.54 -14.33 1.45
CA GLN A 52 23.87 -14.27 2.87
C GLN A 52 22.65 -14.60 3.75
N LEU A 53 21.43 -14.34 3.25
CA LEU A 53 20.19 -14.54 3.98
C LEU A 53 19.81 -16.03 4.01
N THR A 54 20.40 -16.75 4.97
CA THR A 54 20.23 -18.19 5.14
C THR A 54 19.74 -18.51 6.54
N GLN A 55 19.11 -19.68 6.72
CA GLN A 55 18.71 -20.15 8.06
C GLN A 55 19.89 -20.15 9.04
N ARG A 56 21.06 -20.64 8.63
CA ARG A 56 22.28 -20.64 9.46
C ARG A 56 22.71 -19.24 9.89
N TYR A 57 22.56 -18.24 9.01
CA TYR A 57 22.85 -16.85 9.36
C TYR A 57 21.88 -16.37 10.46
N LEU A 58 20.58 -16.59 10.27
CA LEU A 58 19.55 -16.16 11.23
C LEU A 58 19.66 -16.89 12.58
N GLU A 59 19.99 -18.18 12.61
CA GLU A 59 20.22 -18.93 13.85
C GLU A 59 21.42 -18.40 14.64
N LYS A 60 22.47 -17.95 13.93
CA LYS A 60 23.69 -17.42 14.56
C LYS A 60 23.53 -15.96 15.01
N HIS A 61 22.83 -15.15 14.23
CA HIS A 61 22.78 -13.69 14.40
C HIS A 61 21.44 -13.18 14.97
N GLY A 62 20.42 -14.03 15.04
CA GLY A 62 19.05 -13.63 15.37
C GLY A 62 18.27 -13.11 14.16
N PHE A 63 16.98 -12.86 14.37
CA PHE A 63 16.10 -12.20 13.40
C PHE A 63 15.09 -11.27 14.10
N ASP A 64 15.63 -10.22 14.71
CA ASP A 64 14.93 -9.27 15.58
C ASP A 64 14.85 -7.85 15.01
N VAL A 65 15.57 -7.57 13.92
CA VAL A 65 15.53 -6.30 13.18
C VAL A 65 15.18 -6.50 11.70
N PRO A 66 14.65 -5.48 11.01
CA PRO A 66 14.34 -5.60 9.59
C PRO A 66 15.60 -5.81 8.73
N ILE A 67 15.48 -6.65 7.71
CA ILE A 67 16.54 -6.92 6.74
C ILE A 67 16.14 -6.31 5.39
N MET A 68 17.07 -5.58 4.78
CA MET A 68 16.93 -5.02 3.44
C MET A 68 17.88 -5.76 2.49
N VAL A 69 17.32 -6.35 1.43
CA VAL A 69 18.10 -6.99 0.37
C VAL A 69 17.90 -6.18 -0.92
N PRO A 70 18.89 -5.35 -1.34
CA PRO A 70 18.70 -4.41 -2.45
C PRO A 70 18.53 -5.06 -3.83
N LYS A 71 18.91 -6.33 -3.97
CA LYS A 71 18.91 -7.07 -5.24
C LYS A 71 18.23 -8.42 -5.06
N LEU A 72 17.59 -8.90 -6.12
CA LEU A 72 16.91 -10.20 -6.12
C LEU A 72 17.87 -11.40 -6.23
N ASP A 73 19.12 -11.15 -6.63
CA ASP A 73 20.14 -12.17 -6.79
C ASP A 73 20.24 -13.06 -5.55
N ASP A 74 20.27 -14.37 -5.78
CA ASP A 74 20.40 -15.42 -4.76
C ASP A 74 19.27 -15.52 -3.71
N LEU A 75 18.18 -14.75 -3.80
CA LEU A 75 17.03 -14.89 -2.88
C LEU A 75 16.14 -16.10 -3.17
N GLY A 76 16.24 -16.70 -4.37
CA GLY A 76 15.27 -17.68 -4.86
C GLY A 76 13.87 -17.09 -5.12
N LEU A 77 13.71 -15.77 -4.98
CA LEU A 77 12.46 -15.06 -5.22
C LEU A 77 12.23 -14.90 -6.73
N ARG A 78 11.20 -15.58 -7.26
CA ARG A 78 10.77 -15.46 -8.65
C ARG A 78 9.54 -14.58 -8.75
N LEU A 79 9.67 -13.48 -9.50
CA LEU A 79 8.60 -12.51 -9.77
C LEU A 79 8.32 -12.44 -11.29
N PRO A 80 7.16 -11.92 -11.72
CA PRO A 80 6.97 -11.58 -13.12
C PRO A 80 7.96 -10.49 -13.57
N SER A 81 8.04 -10.29 -14.88
CA SER A 81 8.86 -9.23 -15.49
C SER A 81 8.56 -7.86 -14.88
N PRO A 82 9.55 -6.95 -14.74
CA PRO A 82 9.32 -5.57 -14.32
C PRO A 82 8.32 -4.78 -15.20
N ALA A 83 8.00 -5.27 -16.40
CA ALA A 83 6.97 -4.70 -17.27
C ALA A 83 5.54 -5.12 -16.90
N PHE A 84 5.36 -5.99 -15.91
CA PHE A 84 4.06 -6.49 -15.47
C PHE A 84 3.18 -5.37 -14.89
N SER A 85 1.96 -5.27 -15.41
CA SER A 85 1.04 -4.16 -15.13
C SER A 85 -0.19 -4.63 -14.35
N VAL A 86 -1.02 -3.69 -13.87
CA VAL A 86 -2.31 -4.04 -13.24
C VAL A 86 -3.31 -4.66 -14.23
N MET A 87 -3.14 -4.47 -15.55
CA MET A 87 -3.92 -5.19 -16.56
C MET A 87 -3.51 -6.67 -16.61
N ASP A 88 -2.23 -6.97 -16.43
CA ASP A 88 -1.76 -8.35 -16.36
C ASP A 88 -2.30 -9.04 -15.11
N VAL A 89 -2.35 -8.33 -13.97
CA VAL A 89 -3.04 -8.84 -12.76
C VAL A 89 -4.47 -9.26 -13.08
N GLU A 90 -5.26 -8.41 -13.74
CA GLU A 90 -6.62 -8.75 -14.17
C GLU A 90 -6.67 -9.93 -15.13
N ARG A 91 -5.74 -10.01 -16.09
CA ARG A 91 -5.66 -11.11 -17.06
C ARG A 91 -5.40 -12.45 -16.39
N TYR A 92 -4.50 -12.51 -15.41
CA TYR A 92 -4.12 -13.75 -14.73
C TYR A 92 -5.10 -14.14 -13.60
N VAL A 93 -5.65 -13.17 -12.87
CA VAL A 93 -6.54 -13.42 -11.73
C VAL A 93 -8.02 -13.54 -12.13
N GLY A 94 -8.42 -12.90 -13.22
CA GLY A 94 -9.81 -12.80 -13.66
C GLY A 94 -10.50 -11.54 -13.13
N GLY A 95 -11.04 -10.74 -14.06
CA GLY A 95 -11.66 -9.45 -13.75
C GLY A 95 -12.88 -9.52 -12.83
N ASP A 96 -13.60 -10.65 -12.84
CA ASP A 96 -14.80 -10.86 -12.02
C ASP A 96 -14.51 -11.20 -10.55
N LYS A 97 -13.25 -11.50 -10.18
CA LYS A 97 -12.87 -11.77 -8.78
C LYS A 97 -13.21 -10.57 -7.91
N VAL A 98 -14.03 -10.80 -6.89
CA VAL A 98 -14.39 -9.78 -5.90
C VAL A 98 -13.22 -9.61 -4.94
N ILE A 99 -12.78 -8.36 -4.77
CA ILE A 99 -11.64 -7.98 -3.94
C ILE A 99 -12.05 -6.95 -2.88
N ASP A 100 -11.33 -6.95 -1.76
CA ASP A 100 -11.47 -5.94 -0.72
C ASP A 100 -10.65 -4.68 -1.08
N VAL A 101 -11.31 -3.52 -0.96
CA VAL A 101 -10.75 -2.22 -1.32
C VAL A 101 -11.02 -1.21 -0.23
N ILE A 102 -9.96 -0.49 0.14
CA ILE A 102 -9.98 0.50 1.22
C ILE A 102 -10.20 1.89 0.64
N ASP A 103 -11.24 2.60 1.07
CA ASP A 103 -11.36 4.05 0.89
C ASP A 103 -10.43 4.74 1.90
N VAL A 104 -9.21 5.07 1.45
CA VAL A 104 -8.11 5.51 2.32
C VAL A 104 -8.48 6.74 3.15
N ALA A 105 -9.21 7.70 2.56
CA ALA A 105 -9.58 8.94 3.24
C ALA A 105 -10.65 8.73 4.32
N ARG A 106 -11.35 7.60 4.30
CA ARG A 106 -12.39 7.25 5.28
C ARG A 106 -11.97 6.14 6.23
N GLN A 107 -10.82 5.49 5.99
CA GLN A 107 -10.37 4.30 6.72
C GLN A 107 -11.47 3.23 6.79
N ALA A 108 -12.11 2.97 5.65
CA ALA A 108 -13.26 2.08 5.57
C ALA A 108 -13.13 1.15 4.36
N ASP A 109 -13.53 -0.11 4.56
CA ASP A 109 -13.48 -1.14 3.53
C ASP A 109 -14.74 -1.13 2.66
N SER A 110 -14.57 -1.62 1.44
CA SER A 110 -15.60 -1.84 0.44
C SER A 110 -15.21 -3.01 -0.44
N LYS A 111 -16.16 -3.58 -1.18
CA LYS A 111 -15.87 -4.64 -2.16
C LYS A 111 -16.06 -4.11 -3.58
N MET A 112 -15.23 -4.55 -4.51
CA MET A 112 -15.46 -4.38 -5.95
C MET A 112 -14.83 -5.54 -6.72
N THR A 113 -15.21 -5.71 -7.98
CA THR A 113 -14.53 -6.63 -8.91
C THR A 113 -13.13 -6.10 -9.25
N LEU A 114 -12.16 -6.97 -9.48
CA LEU A 114 -10.82 -6.60 -9.93
C LEU A 114 -10.84 -5.73 -11.20
N HIS A 115 -11.74 -6.03 -12.15
CA HIS A 115 -11.96 -5.24 -13.36
C HIS A 115 -12.23 -3.75 -13.05
N ASN A 116 -13.17 -3.48 -12.14
CA ASN A 116 -13.51 -2.12 -11.72
C ASN A 116 -12.34 -1.43 -11.00
N TYR A 117 -11.54 -2.15 -10.22
CA TYR A 117 -10.34 -1.59 -9.59
C TYR A 117 -9.28 -1.24 -10.63
N VAL A 118 -9.02 -2.11 -11.60
CA VAL A 118 -8.07 -1.83 -12.70
C VAL A 118 -8.53 -0.65 -13.53
N LYS A 119 -9.81 -0.58 -13.88
CA LYS A 119 -10.42 0.57 -14.56
C LYS A 119 -10.24 1.88 -13.75
N TYR A 120 -10.42 1.82 -12.43
CA TYR A 120 -10.15 2.95 -11.55
C TYR A 120 -8.66 3.33 -11.55
N PHE A 121 -7.76 2.36 -11.44
CA PHE A 121 -6.32 2.59 -11.34
C PHE A 121 -5.74 3.18 -12.63
N MET A 122 -6.21 2.69 -13.78
CA MET A 122 -5.78 3.15 -15.10
C MET A 122 -6.31 4.54 -15.47
N ASN A 123 -7.31 5.05 -14.77
CA ASN A 123 -7.71 6.44 -14.91
C ASN A 123 -6.70 7.36 -14.17
N PRO A 124 -5.99 8.26 -14.86
CA PRO A 124 -5.07 9.19 -14.22
C PRO A 124 -5.79 10.18 -13.28
N ASN A 125 -7.08 10.46 -13.55
CA ASN A 125 -7.91 11.36 -12.77
C ASN A 125 -8.73 10.58 -11.73
N ARG A 126 -8.12 10.32 -10.58
CA ARG A 126 -8.73 9.50 -9.52
C ARG A 126 -9.60 10.37 -8.59
N PRO A 127 -10.93 10.14 -8.53
CA PRO A 127 -11.84 10.99 -7.74
C PRO A 127 -11.71 10.79 -6.21
N LYS A 128 -11.08 9.69 -5.80
CA LYS A 128 -10.76 9.31 -4.42
C LYS A 128 -9.52 8.43 -4.41
N VAL A 129 -8.93 8.19 -3.24
CA VAL A 129 -7.80 7.29 -3.08
C VAL A 129 -8.30 5.93 -2.60
N LEU A 130 -8.12 4.91 -3.44
CA LEU A 130 -8.43 3.53 -3.14
C LEU A 130 -7.15 2.71 -3.05
N ASN A 131 -7.17 1.67 -2.23
CA ASN A 131 -6.02 0.78 -2.04
C ASN A 131 -6.47 -0.68 -1.91
N VAL A 132 -5.65 -1.61 -2.38
CA VAL A 132 -5.84 -3.07 -2.29
C VAL A 132 -4.60 -3.65 -1.64
N ILE A 133 -4.76 -4.37 -0.54
CA ILE A 133 -3.65 -4.97 0.23
C ILE A 133 -3.88 -6.43 0.63
N SER A 134 -5.07 -6.98 0.39
CA SER A 134 -5.47 -8.34 0.79
C SER A 134 -5.84 -9.23 -0.41
N LEU A 135 -5.35 -8.91 -1.61
CA LEU A 135 -5.47 -9.78 -2.77
C LEU A 135 -4.44 -10.91 -2.67
N GLU A 136 -4.84 -12.00 -2.02
CA GLU A 136 -4.15 -13.29 -2.04
C GLU A 136 -4.48 -14.00 -3.37
N PHE A 137 -3.49 -14.63 -3.99
CA PHE A 137 -3.58 -15.18 -5.35
C PHE A 137 -2.98 -16.59 -5.49
N SER A 138 -2.85 -17.35 -4.39
CA SER A 138 -2.37 -18.73 -4.45
C SER A 138 -3.37 -19.66 -5.15
N ASP A 139 -4.64 -19.26 -5.26
CA ASP A 139 -5.75 -20.03 -5.82
C ASP A 139 -6.21 -19.56 -7.22
N THR A 140 -5.47 -18.66 -7.87
CA THR A 140 -5.83 -18.07 -9.17
C THR A 140 -5.26 -18.83 -10.36
#